data_AF-A0A9P4YGJ3-F1
#
_entry.id   AF-A0A9P4YGJ3-F1
#
_cell.length_a   1.000
_cell.length_b   1.000
_cell.length_c   1.000
_cell.angle_alpha   90.00
_cell.angle_beta   90.00
_cell.angle_gamma   90.00
#
_symmetry.space_group_name_H-M   'P 1'
#
loop_
_entity.id
_entity.type
_entity.pdbx_description
1 polymer ?
#
loop_
_entity_poly.entity_id
_entity_poly.type
_entity_poly.pdbx_seq_one_letter_code
_entity_poly.pdbx_strand_id
1 'polypeptide(L)'
;MASHPAQPVLSEFYLGFSVIRNTFGGDIIPRMVESFGPLPAEWKGRLFWEYKDNWYDQDTKPNPQGAFEIQIKRLRPDIDQAELEVASSLFRRGFCLEPEKRPTAAELLQEPLFKALMDSYT
;
A
#
# COMPACT_ATOMS: atom_id res chain seq x y z
N MET A 1 20.30 -3.55 -13.79
CA MET A 1 19.81 -2.23 -13.32
C MET A 1 18.67 -2.49 -12.36
N ALA A 2 18.84 -2.21 -11.08
CA ALA A 2 17.79 -2.44 -10.10
C ALA A 2 16.73 -1.34 -10.26
N SER A 3 15.55 -1.71 -10.76
CA SER A 3 14.38 -0.82 -10.83
C SER A 3 14.01 -0.40 -9.41
N HIS A 4 14.12 0.89 -9.09
CA HIS A 4 13.69 1.41 -7.80
C HIS A 4 12.15 1.35 -7.69
N PRO A 5 11.59 0.98 -6.52
CA PRO A 5 10.14 0.92 -6.33
C PRO A 5 9.53 2.33 -6.31
N ALA A 6 8.61 2.60 -7.23
CA ALA A 6 7.95 3.91 -7.41
C ALA A 6 6.90 4.26 -6.32
N GLN A 7 6.77 3.44 -5.28
CA GLN A 7 5.54 3.39 -4.46
C GLN A 7 5.43 4.40 -3.32
N PRO A 8 6.49 4.71 -2.55
CA PRO A 8 6.39 5.74 -1.51
C PRO A 8 6.03 7.10 -2.12
N VAL A 9 6.61 7.37 -3.30
CA VAL A 9 6.55 8.64 -4.01
C VAL A 9 5.13 8.96 -4.50
N LEU A 10 4.42 8.02 -5.12
CA LEU A 10 3.04 8.25 -5.57
C LEU A 10 2.11 8.57 -4.39
N SER A 11 2.25 7.84 -3.29
CA SER A 11 1.39 8.07 -2.12
C SER A 11 1.63 9.42 -1.45
N GLU A 12 2.89 9.86 -1.38
CA GLU A 12 3.25 11.17 -0.85
C GLU A 12 2.76 12.30 -1.76
N PHE A 13 2.89 12.18 -3.07
CA PHE A 13 2.36 13.20 -3.99
C PHE A 13 0.83 13.26 -4.00
N TYR A 14 0.16 12.10 -3.96
CA TYR A 14 -1.30 12.04 -4.06
C TYR A 14 -2.01 12.45 -2.76
N LEU A 15 -1.44 12.12 -1.59
CA LEU A 15 -2.06 12.37 -0.28
C LEU A 15 -1.37 13.45 0.55
N GLY A 16 -0.22 13.96 0.12
CA GLY A 16 0.64 14.85 0.92
C GLY A 16 1.32 14.19 2.12
N PHE A 17 1.10 12.89 2.33
CA PHE A 17 1.62 12.10 3.47
C PHE A 17 1.82 10.64 3.07
N SER A 18 2.82 9.99 3.67
CA SER A 18 3.00 8.53 3.52
C SER A 18 1.86 7.77 4.19
N VAL A 19 1.27 6.83 3.45
CA VAL A 19 0.21 5.91 3.92
C VAL A 19 0.75 4.97 5.01
N ILE A 20 2.03 4.61 4.93
CA ILE A 20 2.69 3.82 5.96
C ILE A 20 3.44 4.78 6.88
N ARG A 21 2.73 5.36 7.84
CA ARG A 21 3.36 6.24 8.83
C ARG A 21 3.81 5.45 10.04
N ASN A 22 5.10 5.54 10.38
CA ASN A 22 5.54 5.14 11.70
C ASN A 22 5.16 6.24 12.70
N THR A 23 4.18 5.97 13.57
CA THR A 23 3.86 6.86 14.69
C THR A 23 4.63 6.43 15.93
N PHE A 24 5.47 7.32 16.45
CA PHE A 24 6.02 7.27 17.82
C PHE A 24 6.71 5.94 18.19
N GLY A 25 7.75 5.56 17.43
CA GLY A 25 8.64 4.47 17.81
C GLY A 25 8.03 3.06 17.77
N GLY A 26 6.92 2.86 17.06
CA GLY A 26 6.34 1.54 16.82
C GLY A 26 7.02 0.78 15.68
N ASP A 27 6.84 -0.53 15.65
CA ASP A 27 7.38 -1.38 14.58
C ASP A 27 6.56 -1.19 13.30
N ILE A 28 7.26 -1.18 12.15
CA ILE A 28 6.64 -1.00 10.84
C ILE A 28 5.81 -2.22 10.41
N ILE A 29 6.19 -3.41 10.87
CA ILE A 29 5.59 -4.68 10.45
C ILE A 29 4.12 -4.81 10.88
N PRO A 30 3.73 -4.54 12.15
CA PRO A 30 2.32 -4.51 12.54
C PRO A 30 1.46 -3.60 11.66
N ARG A 31 1.97 -2.42 11.27
CA ARG A 31 1.24 -1.48 10.39
C ARG A 31 1.09 -1.99 8.97
N MET A 32 2.12 -2.65 8.44
CA MET A 32 2.04 -3.32 7.15
C MET A 32 1.00 -4.44 7.20
N VAL A 33 0.98 -5.26 8.26
CA VAL A 33 -0.01 -6.32 8.43
C VAL A 33 -1.44 -5.78 8.54
N GLU A 34 -1.64 -4.70 9.31
CA GLU A 34 -2.94 -4.03 9.43
C GLU A 34 -3.45 -3.48 8.09
N SER A 35 -2.55 -2.90 7.28
CA SER A 35 -2.91 -2.16 6.05
C SER A 35 -2.99 -3.04 4.82
N PHE A 36 -2.11 -4.05 4.72
CA PHE A 36 -1.91 -4.86 3.52
C PHE A 36 -2.38 -6.31 3.70
N GLY A 37 -2.69 -6.71 4.93
CA GLY A 37 -2.91 -8.11 5.26
C GLY A 37 -1.60 -8.83 5.63
N PRO A 38 -1.67 -10.15 5.85
CA PRO A 38 -0.56 -10.91 6.40
C PRO A 38 0.68 -10.88 5.50
N LEU A 39 1.85 -10.96 6.11
CA LEU A 39 3.10 -11.17 5.39
C LEU A 39 3.07 -12.52 4.67
N PRO A 40 3.79 -12.66 3.53
CA PRO A 40 3.93 -13.93 2.85
C PRO A 40 4.44 -15.03 3.78
N ALA A 41 3.77 -16.19 3.81
CA ALA A 41 4.12 -17.30 4.70
C ALA A 41 5.57 -17.77 4.51
N GLU A 42 6.11 -17.66 3.29
CA GLU A 42 7.48 -18.02 2.95
C GLU A 42 8.54 -17.12 3.61
N TRP A 43 8.17 -15.94 4.09
CA TRP A 43 9.05 -15.02 4.82
C TRP A 43 9.16 -15.39 6.31
N LYS A 44 8.33 -16.31 6.79
CA LYS A 44 8.32 -16.75 8.19
C LYS A 44 9.68 -17.34 8.57
N GLY A 45 10.30 -16.77 9.61
CA GLY A 45 11.63 -17.18 10.09
C GLY A 45 12.81 -16.73 9.22
N ARG A 46 12.57 -15.95 8.15
CA ARG A 46 13.63 -15.35 7.32
C ARG A 46 14.00 -13.92 7.75
N LEU A 47 13.12 -13.25 8.48
CA LEU A 47 13.36 -11.91 9.04
C LEU A 47 14.02 -12.06 10.42
N PHE A 48 15.24 -11.51 10.55
CA PHE A 48 16.18 -11.86 11.63
C PHE A 48 15.94 -11.16 12.98
N TRP A 49 15.07 -10.16 13.07
CA TRP A 49 15.02 -9.27 14.24
C TRP A 49 13.71 -9.28 15.03
N GLU A 50 12.57 -9.63 14.43
CA GLU A 50 11.28 -9.68 15.14
C GLU A 50 10.38 -10.76 14.55
N TYR A 51 9.71 -11.49 15.43
CA TYR A 51 8.88 -12.63 15.06
C TYR A 51 7.59 -12.64 15.87
N LYS A 52 6.45 -12.58 15.19
CA LYS A 52 5.14 -12.93 15.73
C LYS A 52 4.40 -13.80 14.74
N ASP A 53 3.92 -14.96 15.19
CA ASP A 53 3.19 -15.92 14.35
C ASP A 53 1.99 -15.31 13.63
N ASN A 54 1.29 -14.39 14.31
CA ASN A 54 0.10 -13.73 13.78
C ASN A 54 0.37 -12.82 12.58
N TRP A 55 1.62 -12.42 12.30
CA TRP A 55 1.96 -11.63 11.12
C TRP A 55 1.85 -12.43 9.82
N TYR A 56 1.90 -13.76 9.91
CA TYR A 56 1.92 -14.67 8.76
C TYR A 56 0.62 -15.48 8.62
N ASP A 57 -0.35 -15.26 9.51
CA ASP A 57 -1.63 -15.95 9.49
C ASP A 57 -2.44 -15.48 8.27
N GLN A 58 -2.52 -16.34 7.24
CA GLN A 58 -3.17 -16.03 5.96
C GLN A 58 -4.69 -15.87 6.08
N ASP A 59 -5.28 -16.29 7.21
CA ASP A 59 -6.70 -16.07 7.51
C ASP A 59 -6.94 -14.70 8.18
N THR A 60 -5.87 -13.95 8.49
CA THR A 60 -5.96 -12.60 9.04
C THR A 60 -6.61 -11.66 8.02
N LYS A 61 -7.78 -11.13 8.39
CA LYS A 61 -8.41 -10.06 7.62
C LYS A 61 -7.69 -8.74 7.91
N PRO A 62 -7.38 -7.92 6.87
CA PRO A 62 -6.87 -6.57 7.08
C PRO A 62 -7.78 -5.81 8.03
N ASN A 63 -7.18 -4.97 8.88
CA ASN A 63 -7.94 -4.12 9.79
C ASN A 63 -8.87 -3.23 8.94
N PRO A 64 -10.21 -3.24 9.15
CA PRO A 64 -11.11 -2.37 8.40
C PRO A 64 -10.67 -0.90 8.49
N GLN A 65 -10.20 -0.44 9.66
CA GLN A 65 -9.70 0.93 9.86
C GLN A 65 -8.31 1.18 9.26
N GLY A 66 -7.56 0.13 8.95
CA GLY A 66 -6.25 0.19 8.28
C GLY A 66 -6.34 0.19 6.75
N ALA A 67 -7.52 -0.12 6.20
CA ALA A 67 -7.75 -0.18 4.77
C ALA A 67 -7.43 1.14 4.06
N PHE A 68 -6.83 1.05 2.88
CA PHE A 68 -6.44 2.21 2.08
C PHE A 68 -7.57 3.21 1.88
N GLU A 69 -8.80 2.75 1.66
CA GLU A 69 -9.97 3.62 1.46
C GLU A 69 -10.21 4.56 2.63
N ILE A 70 -10.07 4.05 3.86
CA ILE A 70 -10.28 4.85 5.07
C ILE A 70 -9.14 5.83 5.28
N GLN A 71 -7.91 5.43 4.98
CA GLN A 71 -6.75 6.32 5.06
C GLN A 71 -6.82 7.45 4.01
N ILE A 72 -7.17 7.11 2.77
CA ILE A 72 -7.34 8.06 1.66
C ILE A 72 -8.46 9.04 1.99
N LYS A 73 -9.66 8.57 2.38
CA LYS A 73 -10.79 9.44 2.78
C LYS A 73 -10.44 10.39 3.93
N ARG A 74 -9.62 9.95 4.88
CA ARG A 74 -9.18 10.81 5.99
C ARG A 74 -8.25 11.93 5.52
N LEU A 75 -7.38 11.64 4.55
CA LEU A 75 -6.37 12.59 4.05
C LEU A 75 -6.89 13.47 2.89
N ARG A 76 -7.90 12.99 2.18
CA ARG A 76 -8.61 13.67 1.09
C ARG A 76 -10.12 13.59 1.35
N PRO A 77 -10.68 14.40 2.27
CA PRO A 77 -12.09 14.37 2.62
C PRO A 77 -13.02 14.82 1.47
N ASP A 78 -12.45 15.48 0.46
CA ASP A 78 -13.08 15.94 -0.77
C ASP A 78 -13.16 14.87 -1.87
N ILE A 79 -12.50 13.72 -1.70
CA ILE A 79 -12.44 12.68 -2.72
C ILE A 79 -13.82 12.10 -3.03
N ASP A 80 -14.15 11.98 -4.32
CA ASP A 80 -15.37 11.29 -4.73
C ASP A 80 -15.20 9.76 -4.69
N GLN A 81 -16.31 9.04 -4.83
CA GLN A 81 -16.30 7.58 -4.71
C GLN A 81 -15.57 6.89 -5.88
N ALA A 82 -15.61 7.47 -7.08
CA ALA A 82 -14.95 6.89 -8.26
C ALA A 82 -13.43 7.03 -8.15
N GLU A 83 -12.96 8.22 -7.79
CA GLU A 83 -11.55 8.48 -7.59
C GLU A 83 -10.98 7.66 -6.43
N LEU A 84 -11.74 7.50 -5.35
CA LEU A 84 -11.36 6.66 -4.21
C LEU A 84 -11.12 5.19 -4.61
N GLU A 85 -11.99 4.62 -5.42
CA GLU A 85 -11.87 3.22 -5.87
C GLU A 85 -10.65 3.02 -6.76
N VAL A 86 -10.38 3.99 -7.64
CA VAL A 86 -9.19 4.01 -8.49
C VAL A 86 -7.92 4.12 -7.64
N ALA A 87 -7.87 5.11 -6.74
CA ALA A 87 -6.72 5.36 -5.88
C ALA A 87 -6.43 4.18 -4.94
N SER A 88 -7.45 3.60 -4.29
CA SER A 88 -7.26 2.46 -3.39
C SER A 88 -6.77 1.22 -4.14
N SER A 89 -7.26 1.00 -5.37
CA SER A 89 -6.81 -0.10 -6.24
C SER A 89 -5.34 0.07 -6.66
N LEU A 90 -4.94 1.27 -7.07
CA LEU A 90 -3.54 1.58 -7.40
C LEU A 90 -2.63 1.39 -6.19
N PHE A 91 -3.08 1.81 -5.00
CA PHE A 91 -2.30 1.69 -3.77
C PHE A 91 -2.12 0.22 -3.38
N ARG A 92 -3.17 -0.60 -3.43
CA ARG A 92 -3.06 -2.05 -3.22
C ARG A 92 -2.04 -2.72 -4.13
N ARG A 93 -2.04 -2.35 -5.43
CA ARG A 93 -1.09 -2.90 -6.39
C ARG A 93 0.33 -2.43 -6.12
N GLY A 94 0.50 -1.13 -5.86
CA GLY A 94 1.81 -0.55 -5.58
C GLY A 94 2.44 -1.12 -4.30
N PHE A 95 1.68 -1.20 -3.22
CA PHE A 95 2.15 -1.70 -1.92
C PHE A 95 2.05 -3.23 -1.78
N CYS A 96 1.95 -3.97 -2.88
CA CYS A 96 2.01 -5.43 -2.85
C CYS A 96 3.30 -5.89 -2.15
N LEU A 97 3.15 -6.74 -1.14
CA LEU A 97 4.25 -7.22 -0.31
C LEU A 97 5.23 -8.08 -1.12
N GLU A 98 4.71 -8.90 -2.02
CA GLU A 98 5.48 -9.76 -2.92
C GLU A 98 6.15 -8.91 -4.02
N PRO A 99 7.48 -8.73 -3.99
CA PRO A 99 8.20 -7.87 -4.92
C PRO A 99 8.00 -8.27 -6.39
N GLU A 100 7.80 -9.55 -6.65
CA GLU A 100 7.61 -10.13 -7.99
C GLU A 100 6.23 -9.81 -8.57
N LYS A 101 5.23 -9.56 -7.72
CA LYS A 101 3.86 -9.21 -8.14
C LYS A 101 3.64 -7.71 -8.26
N ARG A 102 4.62 -6.92 -7.82
CA ARG A 102 4.55 -5.47 -7.77
C ARG A 102 4.85 -4.87 -9.16
N PRO A 103 4.03 -3.91 -9.63
CA PRO A 103 4.28 -3.29 -10.92
C PRO A 103 5.57 -2.48 -10.90
N THR A 104 6.32 -2.53 -12.00
CA THR A 104 7.41 -1.60 -12.27
C THR A 104 6.87 -0.20 -12.53
N ALA A 105 7.74 0.81 -12.46
CA ALA A 105 7.34 2.18 -12.81
C ALA A 105 6.82 2.29 -14.25
N ALA A 106 7.44 1.58 -15.19
CA ALA A 106 7.02 1.57 -16.59
C ALA A 106 5.63 0.94 -16.78
N GLU A 107 5.35 -0.17 -16.09
CA GLU A 107 4.04 -0.80 -16.13
C GLU A 107 2.96 0.06 -15.48
N LEU A 108 3.27 0.70 -14.35
CA LEU A 108 2.36 1.62 -13.66
C LEU A 108 1.97 2.80 -14.56
N LEU A 109 2.93 3.39 -15.29
CA LEU A 109 2.66 4.48 -16.23
C LEU A 109 1.77 4.07 -17.41
N GLN A 110 1.76 2.79 -17.77
CA GLN A 110 0.89 2.27 -18.83
C GLN A 110 -0.47 1.79 -18.31
N GLU A 111 -0.63 1.73 -17.00
CA GLU A 111 -1.79 1.14 -16.35
C GLU A 111 -3.05 2.01 -16.57
N PRO A 112 -4.19 1.42 -17.00
CA PRO A 112 -5.40 2.19 -17.33
C PRO A 112 -5.99 2.98 -16.16
N LEU A 113 -6.01 2.43 -14.94
CA LEU A 113 -6.48 3.12 -13.74
C LEU A 113 -5.57 4.31 -13.40
N PHE A 114 -4.25 4.16 -13.56
CA PHE A 114 -3.30 5.25 -13.36
C PHE A 114 -3.55 6.37 -14.35
N LYS A 115 -3.75 6.07 -15.64
CA LYS A 115 -4.09 7.06 -16.66
C LYS A 115 -5.43 7.73 -16.36
N ALA A 116 -6.46 6.96 -16.02
CA ALA A 116 -7.77 7.49 -15.65
C ALA A 116 -7.70 8.43 -14.43
N LEU A 117 -6.86 8.11 -13.44
CA LEU A 117 -6.60 9.00 -12.31
C LEU A 117 -5.93 10.29 -12.76
N MET A 118 -4.91 10.23 -13.62
CA MET A 118 -4.23 11.45 -14.08
C MET A 118 -5.14 12.32 -14.96
N ASP A 119 -6.01 11.70 -15.76
CA ASP A 119 -6.97 12.41 -16.62
C ASP A 119 -8.02 13.17 -15.81
N SER A 120 -8.35 12.76 -14.57
CA SER A 120 -9.29 13.49 -13.71
C SER A 120 -8.73 14.82 -13.17
N TYR A 121 -7.43 15.05 -13.32
CA TYR A 121 -6.72 16.27 -12.89
C TYR A 121 -6.24 17.14 -14.05
N THR A 122 -6.60 16.79 -15.29
CA THR A 122 -6.21 17.51 -16.51
C THR A 122 -7.38 18.34 -17.04
#